data_AF-A0A920CSB1-F1
#
_entry.id   AF-A0A920CSB1-F1
#
_cell.length_a   1.000
_cell.length_b   1.000
_cell.length_c   1.000
_cell.angle_alpha   90.00
_cell.angle_beta   90.00
_cell.angle_gamma   90.00
#
_symmetry.space_group_name_H-M   'P 1'
#
loop_
_entity.id
_entity.type
_entity.pdbx_description
1 polymer ?
#
loop_
_entity_poly.entity_id
_entity_poly.type
_entity_poly.pdbx_seq_one_letter_code
_entity_poly.pdbx_strand_id
1 'polypeptide(L)'
;MEIIFASIYILHQKISANLDLFYFLSIVLILKDVIERRSLTWRAVGYVYFAVLYAFLQILMNDHVEVGRLVVNLSKLFLNIVLFLQVKEMKVGLNSFKKIIYAASAINLVLLCIGMVHKTKLLWRLDDDVNLYQKVRLALFYAEPSEASFHAGILIVILVSFIMRETGLRKNMINLFFLSANAGVVIVSAGMGGMLSLGLALTVMYIYYLGERISVPKLLAAMLLSIVGVFALFRFAASNNSFYMRFNDIVNGTDGSVFYRFNVSARIMGQILVDSNFIGTGWGNLNTDAVKNTYYSHGLVEIIANSFMYVIAEGGIGAILLLFVFLVMLVMRVRRHERVFKYGLLIFILSYQIAGGYFTNPVNWILYGLIANHTLLSDDRKSMHGLAFNIPRINQNDYSKREIV
;
A
#
# COMPACT_ATOMS: atom_id res chain seq x y z
N MET A 1 16.04 17.46 5.26
CA MET A 1 14.58 17.23 5.36
C MET A 1 14.23 15.78 5.06
N GLU A 2 14.89 15.16 4.09
CA GLU A 2 14.64 13.81 3.58
C GLU A 2 14.87 12.71 4.63
N ILE A 3 15.93 12.85 5.44
CA ILE A 3 16.20 11.93 6.57
C ILE A 3 15.08 12.00 7.59
N ILE A 4 14.53 13.19 7.87
CA ILE A 4 13.43 13.35 8.84
C ILE A 4 12.19 12.58 8.36
N PHE A 5 11.81 12.72 7.08
CA PHE A 5 10.69 11.95 6.52
C PHE A 5 10.94 10.45 6.53
N ALA A 6 12.17 10.01 6.23
CA ALA A 6 12.55 8.61 6.32
C ALA A 6 12.49 8.08 7.75
N SER A 7 12.95 8.85 8.74
CA SER A 7 12.87 8.49 10.15
C SER A 7 11.43 8.42 10.64
N ILE A 8 10.58 9.38 10.25
CA ILE A 8 9.14 9.32 10.56
C ILE A 8 8.56 8.03 9.97
N TYR A 9 8.84 7.72 8.70
CA TYR A 9 8.33 6.51 8.05
C TYR A 9 8.73 5.21 8.75
N ILE A 10 9.94 5.10 9.29
CA ILE A 10 10.39 3.88 9.99
C ILE A 10 9.93 3.82 11.45
N LEU A 11 9.78 4.97 12.11
CA LEU A 11 9.52 5.04 13.56
C LEU A 11 8.05 5.34 13.90
N HIS A 12 7.17 5.46 12.91
CA HIS A 12 5.82 6.00 13.12
C HIS A 12 4.96 5.21 14.12
N GLN A 13 5.16 3.89 14.25
CA GLN A 13 4.41 3.03 15.18
C GLN A 13 5.11 2.76 16.51
N LYS A 14 6.28 3.37 16.76
CA LYS A 14 7.09 3.06 17.95
C LYS A 14 6.35 3.28 19.27
N ILE A 15 5.44 4.27 19.33
CA ILE A 15 4.72 4.63 20.55
C ILE A 15 3.53 3.70 20.75
N SER A 16 2.63 3.61 19.76
CA SER A 16 1.61 2.58 19.65
C SER A 16 1.01 2.60 18.25
N ALA A 17 0.32 1.52 17.86
CA ALA A 17 -0.43 1.48 16.60
C ALA A 17 -1.56 2.53 16.53
N ASN A 18 -2.07 2.99 17.68
CA ASN A 18 -3.13 4.01 17.75
C ASN A 18 -2.59 5.45 17.79
N LEU A 19 -1.33 5.65 18.18
CA LEU A 19 -0.63 6.94 18.27
C LEU A 19 0.45 7.03 17.18
N ASP A 20 0.01 6.87 15.94
CA ASP A 20 0.87 6.93 14.76
C ASP A 20 1.45 8.33 14.56
N LEU A 21 2.78 8.45 14.39
CA LEU A 21 3.46 9.73 14.14
C LEU A 21 2.91 10.47 12.90
N PHE A 22 2.32 9.76 11.95
CA PHE A 22 1.68 10.39 10.80
C PHE A 22 0.43 11.18 11.17
N TYR A 23 -0.34 10.80 12.21
CA TYR A 23 -1.45 11.63 12.69
C TYR A 23 -0.95 12.95 13.28
N PHE A 24 0.16 12.91 14.03
CA PHE A 24 0.80 14.14 14.53
C PHE A 24 1.31 15.00 13.39
N LEU A 25 1.91 14.39 12.36
CA LEU A 25 2.32 15.10 11.15
C LEU A 25 1.12 15.78 10.47
N SER A 26 -0.04 15.11 10.37
CA SER A 26 -1.27 15.73 9.83
C SER A 26 -1.68 16.98 10.60
N ILE A 27 -1.63 16.94 11.93
CA ILE A 27 -1.99 18.10 12.77
C ILE A 27 -1.03 19.27 12.50
N VAL A 28 0.28 19.01 12.44
CA VAL A 28 1.28 20.03 12.10
C VAL A 28 1.04 20.61 10.71
N LEU A 29 0.66 19.78 9.74
CA LEU A 29 0.35 20.21 8.38
C LEU A 29 -0.93 21.06 8.32
N ILE A 30 -1.96 20.74 9.10
CA ILE A 30 -3.18 21.56 9.22
C ILE A 30 -2.83 22.94 9.77
N LEU A 31 -2.07 23.01 10.87
CA LEU A 31 -1.65 24.29 11.44
C LEU A 31 -0.88 25.14 10.44
N LYS A 32 0.04 24.51 9.70
CA LYS A 32 0.79 25.19 8.63
C LYS A 32 -0.13 25.69 7.52
N ASP A 33 -1.08 24.88 7.07
CA ASP A 33 -2.04 25.22 6.01
C ASP A 33 -2.92 26.42 6.40
N VAL A 34 -3.37 26.45 7.65
CA VAL A 34 -4.15 27.57 8.24
C VAL A 34 -3.32 28.85 8.33
N ILE A 35 -2.08 28.76 8.83
CA ILE A 35 -1.17 29.92 8.92
C ILE A 35 -0.86 30.48 7.53
N GLU A 36 -0.63 29.61 6.55
CA GLU A 36 -0.34 29.98 5.16
C GLU A 36 -1.62 30.32 4.35
N ARG A 37 -2.81 30.32 4.97
CA ARG A 37 -4.13 30.61 4.36
C ARG A 37 -4.39 29.79 3.09
N ARG A 38 -3.95 28.54 3.08
CA ARG A 38 -4.20 27.60 1.99
C ARG A 38 -5.58 26.97 2.15
N SER A 39 -6.12 26.46 1.04
CA SER A 39 -7.47 25.87 0.98
C SER A 39 -7.49 24.35 1.13
N LEU A 40 -6.37 23.71 1.50
CA LEU A 40 -6.29 22.25 1.55
C LEU A 40 -7.13 21.68 2.69
N THR A 41 -7.03 22.28 3.88
CA THR A 41 -7.82 21.89 5.06
C THR A 41 -9.32 22.03 4.78
N TRP A 42 -9.74 23.12 4.16
CA TRP A 42 -11.15 23.33 3.78
C TRP A 42 -11.66 22.31 2.77
N ARG A 43 -10.82 21.90 1.81
CA ARG A 43 -11.17 20.80 0.89
C ARG A 43 -11.27 19.46 1.62
N ALA A 44 -10.40 19.20 2.59
CA ALA A 44 -10.50 18.00 3.44
C ALA A 44 -11.82 17.98 4.25
N VAL A 45 -12.24 19.13 4.79
CA VAL A 45 -13.55 19.28 5.46
C VAL A 45 -14.68 18.94 4.50
N GLY A 46 -14.63 19.44 3.26
CA GLY A 46 -15.63 19.11 2.23
C GLY A 46 -15.74 17.61 1.92
N TYR A 47 -14.62 16.88 1.91
CA TYR A 47 -14.66 15.42 1.73
C TYR A 47 -15.24 14.68 2.94
N VAL A 48 -14.93 15.12 4.17
CA VAL A 48 -15.44 14.51 5.40
C VAL A 48 -16.90 14.87 5.67
N TYR A 49 -17.38 15.98 5.13
CA TYR A 49 -18.77 16.42 5.28
C TYR A 49 -19.79 15.32 4.95
N PHE A 50 -19.59 14.59 3.84
CA PHE A 50 -20.48 13.48 3.47
C PHE A 50 -20.41 12.30 4.44
N ALA A 51 -19.23 12.01 4.99
CA ALA A 51 -19.08 10.97 6.01
C ALA A 51 -19.78 11.38 7.33
N VAL A 52 -19.72 12.66 7.69
CA VAL A 52 -20.44 13.23 8.85
C VAL A 52 -21.95 13.20 8.64
N LEU A 53 -22.44 13.59 7.46
CA LEU A 53 -23.87 13.52 7.14
C LEU A 53 -24.40 12.08 7.22
N TYR A 54 -23.63 11.12 6.68
CA TYR A 54 -23.97 9.72 6.79
C TYR A 54 -23.92 9.23 8.24
N ALA A 55 -22.95 9.69 9.04
CA ALA A 55 -22.86 9.38 10.45
C ALA A 55 -24.10 9.86 11.24
N PHE A 56 -24.67 11.02 10.90
CA PHE A 56 -25.95 11.46 11.49
C PHE A 56 -27.10 10.51 11.16
N LEU A 57 -27.17 10.04 9.91
CA LEU A 57 -28.17 9.02 9.53
C LEU A 57 -27.98 7.74 10.35
N GLN A 58 -26.73 7.30 10.57
CA GLN A 58 -26.44 6.13 11.40
C GLN A 58 -26.88 6.31 12.85
N ILE A 59 -26.69 7.49 13.44
CA ILE A 59 -27.17 7.80 14.80
C ILE A 59 -28.70 7.75 14.88
N LEU A 60 -29.41 8.23 13.84
CA LEU A 60 -30.87 8.22 13.82
C LEU A 60 -31.48 6.83 13.61
N MET A 61 -30.74 5.92 12.98
CA MET A 61 -31.24 4.61 12.58
C MET A 61 -30.71 3.46 13.43
N ASN A 62 -29.76 3.71 14.33
CA ASN A 62 -29.15 2.69 15.18
C ASN A 62 -29.04 3.19 16.62
N ASP A 63 -29.76 2.52 17.52
CA ASP A 63 -29.91 2.91 18.93
C ASP A 63 -28.64 2.66 19.78
N HIS A 64 -27.66 1.92 19.26
CA HIS A 64 -26.47 1.48 20.01
C HIS A 64 -25.15 2.13 19.54
N VAL A 65 -25.22 3.27 18.86
CA VAL A 65 -24.03 3.98 18.38
C VAL A 65 -23.35 4.75 19.52
N GLU A 66 -22.14 4.32 19.89
CA GLU A 66 -21.24 5.08 20.77
C GLU A 66 -20.67 6.31 20.02
N VAL A 67 -21.24 7.48 20.31
CA VAL A 67 -20.87 8.75 19.67
C VAL A 67 -19.39 9.09 19.84
N GLY A 68 -18.79 8.78 20.99
CA GLY A 68 -17.37 9.03 21.25
C GLY A 68 -16.44 8.31 20.25
N ARG A 69 -16.71 7.03 19.97
CA ARG A 69 -15.93 6.24 19.01
C ARG A 69 -16.13 6.73 17.58
N LEU A 70 -17.36 7.11 17.25
CA LEU A 70 -17.69 7.70 15.96
C LEU A 70 -16.90 8.99 15.70
N VAL A 71 -16.84 9.90 16.69
CA VAL A 71 -16.06 11.14 16.59
C VAL A 71 -14.57 10.86 16.43
N VAL A 72 -14.01 9.90 17.18
CA VAL A 72 -12.60 9.50 17.04
C VAL A 72 -12.33 8.94 15.64
N ASN A 73 -13.21 8.08 15.12
CA ASN A 73 -13.02 7.47 13.79
C ASN A 73 -13.11 8.51 12.67
N LEU A 74 -14.08 9.42 12.72
CA LEU A 74 -14.20 10.53 11.77
C LEU A 74 -13.00 11.49 11.85
N SER A 75 -12.48 11.73 13.05
CA SER A 75 -11.27 12.54 13.24
C SER A 75 -10.05 11.89 12.59
N LYS A 76 -9.86 10.57 12.79
CA LYS A 76 -8.78 9.82 12.11
C LYS A 76 -8.94 9.86 10.59
N LEU A 77 -10.17 9.69 10.08
CA LEU A 77 -10.47 9.80 8.65
C LEU A 77 -10.14 11.19 8.10
N PHE A 78 -10.46 12.26 8.83
CA PHE A 78 -10.10 13.62 8.45
C PHE A 78 -8.59 13.83 8.35
N LEU A 79 -7.82 13.41 9.37
CA LEU A 79 -6.35 13.51 9.37
C LEU A 79 -5.73 12.75 8.20
N ASN A 80 -6.32 11.61 7.83
CA ASN A 80 -5.90 10.80 6.70
C ASN A 80 -6.19 11.45 5.35
N ILE A 81 -7.37 12.05 5.19
CA ILE A 81 -7.71 12.80 3.97
C ILE A 81 -6.77 14.00 3.79
N VAL A 82 -6.38 14.67 4.88
CA VAL A 82 -5.37 15.74 4.84
C VAL A 82 -4.02 15.20 4.32
N LEU A 83 -3.53 14.06 4.83
CA LEU A 83 -2.30 13.45 4.31
C LEU A 83 -2.41 13.10 2.83
N PHE A 84 -3.52 12.49 2.43
CA PHE A 84 -3.79 12.17 1.03
C PHE A 84 -3.72 13.40 0.13
N LEU A 85 -4.41 14.49 0.50
CA LEU A 85 -4.41 15.73 -0.27
C LEU A 85 -3.03 16.38 -0.29
N GLN A 86 -2.33 16.41 0.85
CA GLN A 86 -0.99 16.96 0.95
C GLN A 86 -0.03 16.24 0.01
N VAL A 87 -0.01 14.90 0.06
CA VAL A 87 0.87 14.08 -0.79
C VAL A 87 0.45 14.17 -2.25
N LYS A 88 -0.84 14.22 -2.56
CA LYS A 88 -1.37 14.39 -3.93
C LYS A 88 -0.91 15.70 -4.58
N GLU A 89 -0.81 16.77 -3.80
CA GLU A 89 -0.46 18.12 -4.29
C GLU A 89 1.02 18.49 -4.09
N MET A 90 1.75 17.61 -3.41
CA MET A 90 3.16 17.80 -3.10
C MET A 90 4.00 17.91 -4.38
N LYS A 91 4.69 19.04 -4.53
CA LYS A 91 5.68 19.30 -5.58
C LYS A 91 7.08 18.86 -5.13
N VAL A 92 7.27 17.56 -4.96
CA VAL A 92 8.60 16.99 -4.69
C VAL A 92 9.19 16.46 -5.99
N GLY A 93 10.39 16.95 -6.34
CA GLY A 93 11.14 16.43 -7.47
C GLY A 93 11.61 15.00 -7.23
N LEU A 94 11.72 14.22 -8.31
CA LEU A 94 12.10 12.80 -8.26
C LEU A 94 13.40 12.54 -7.48
N ASN A 95 14.36 13.47 -7.53
CA ASN A 95 15.64 13.34 -6.82
C ASN A 95 15.47 13.39 -5.29
N SER A 96 14.68 14.32 -4.76
CA SER A 96 14.41 14.38 -3.32
C SER A 96 13.58 13.17 -2.88
N PHE A 97 12.62 12.72 -3.70
CA PHE A 97 11.89 11.49 -3.42
C PHE A 97 12.82 10.27 -3.36
N LYS A 98 13.73 10.09 -4.32
CA LYS A 98 14.76 9.04 -4.30
C LYS A 98 15.60 9.08 -3.02
N LYS A 99 16.03 10.27 -2.60
CA LYS A 99 16.79 10.44 -1.35
C LYS A 99 16.00 9.99 -0.11
N ILE A 100 14.70 10.27 -0.03
CA ILE A 100 13.83 9.78 1.06
C ILE A 100 13.80 8.25 1.07
N ILE A 101 13.59 7.63 -0.09
CA ILE A 101 13.51 6.16 -0.23
C ILE A 101 14.85 5.49 0.12
N TYR A 102 15.98 6.05 -0.32
CA TYR A 102 17.30 5.55 0.04
C TYR A 102 17.61 5.74 1.52
N ALA A 103 17.24 6.86 2.11
CA ALA A 103 17.40 7.09 3.55
C ALA A 103 16.57 6.08 4.36
N ALA A 104 15.31 5.84 4.00
CA ALA A 104 14.47 4.85 4.66
C ALA A 104 15.04 3.43 4.52
N SER A 105 15.52 3.08 3.33
CA SER A 105 16.15 1.78 3.06
C SER A 105 17.48 1.60 3.80
N ALA A 106 18.27 2.67 3.94
CA ALA A 106 19.51 2.65 4.72
C ALA A 106 19.24 2.46 6.21
N ILE A 107 18.22 3.14 6.77
CA ILE A 107 17.79 2.92 8.15
C ILE A 107 17.36 1.45 8.34
N ASN A 108 16.53 0.91 7.44
CA ASN A 108 16.13 -0.50 7.46
C ASN A 108 17.32 -1.45 7.41
N LEU A 109 18.32 -1.18 6.56
CA LEU A 109 19.54 -1.98 6.47
C LEU A 109 20.29 -1.98 7.80
N VAL A 110 20.50 -0.81 8.41
CA VAL A 110 21.17 -0.70 9.71
C VAL A 110 20.41 -1.48 10.78
N LEU A 111 19.08 -1.32 10.84
CA LEU A 111 18.26 -2.04 11.81
C LEU A 111 18.24 -3.56 11.56
N LEU A 112 18.25 -3.99 10.28
CA LEU A 112 18.38 -5.38 9.92
C LEU A 112 19.73 -5.93 10.39
N CYS A 113 20.84 -5.25 10.12
CA CYS A 113 22.17 -5.68 10.58
C CYS A 113 22.22 -5.79 12.11
N ILE A 114 21.72 -4.78 12.84
CA ILE A 114 21.64 -4.82 14.31
C ILE A 114 20.74 -5.97 14.77
N GLY A 115 19.57 -6.15 14.15
CA GLY A 115 18.63 -7.21 14.49
C GLY A 115 19.20 -8.61 14.25
N MET A 116 19.98 -8.80 13.19
CA MET A 116 20.63 -10.09 12.91
C MET A 116 21.72 -10.44 13.93
N VAL A 117 22.41 -9.45 14.49
CA VAL A 117 23.42 -9.65 15.55
C VAL A 117 22.78 -9.76 16.94
N HIS A 118 21.74 -8.96 17.21
CA HIS A 118 21.08 -8.84 18.51
C HIS A 118 19.58 -9.09 18.41
N LYS A 119 19.15 -10.30 18.78
CA LYS A 119 17.74 -10.69 18.88
C LYS A 119 17.08 -10.15 20.15
N THR A 120 16.79 -8.85 20.16
CA THR A 120 16.11 -8.17 21.28
C THR A 120 14.60 -8.15 21.08
N LYS A 121 13.82 -8.12 22.17
CA LYS A 121 12.35 -7.93 22.12
C LYS A 121 11.92 -6.62 21.43
N LEU A 122 12.84 -5.66 21.30
CA LEU A 122 12.59 -4.41 20.62
C LEU A 122 12.51 -4.58 19.11
N LEU A 123 13.40 -5.38 18.51
CA LEU A 123 13.50 -5.56 17.06
C LEU A 123 12.88 -6.89 16.58
N TRP A 124 12.65 -7.83 17.49
CA TRP A 124 12.14 -9.16 17.21
C TRP A 124 10.92 -9.48 18.06
N ARG A 125 9.96 -10.15 17.43
CA ARG A 125 8.99 -10.98 18.15
C ARG A 125 9.67 -12.30 18.47
N LEU A 126 9.81 -12.62 19.76
CA LEU A 126 10.47 -13.84 20.22
C LEU A 126 9.50 -15.00 20.47
N ASP A 127 8.21 -14.68 20.62
CA ASP A 127 7.14 -15.67 20.74
C ASP A 127 5.92 -15.15 19.97
N ASP A 128 5.67 -15.75 18.81
CA ASP A 128 4.55 -15.43 17.93
C ASP A 128 3.56 -16.60 17.96
N ASP A 129 2.48 -16.41 18.72
CA ASP A 129 1.40 -17.39 18.85
C ASP A 129 0.47 -17.40 17.63
N VAL A 130 0.57 -16.38 16.77
CA VAL A 130 -0.28 -16.24 15.57
C VAL A 130 0.30 -17.03 14.39
N ASN A 131 1.63 -17.18 14.32
CA ASN A 131 2.29 -17.92 13.25
C ASN A 131 2.79 -19.29 13.73
N LEU A 132 2.00 -20.33 13.45
CA LEU A 132 2.27 -21.73 13.80
C LEU A 132 3.67 -22.22 13.35
N TYR A 133 4.16 -21.74 12.20
CA TYR A 133 5.37 -22.26 11.57
C TYR A 133 6.63 -21.44 11.85
N GLN A 134 6.51 -20.25 12.45
CA GLN A 134 7.65 -19.41 12.78
C GLN A 134 7.37 -18.48 13.95
N LYS A 135 7.85 -18.88 15.14
CA LYS A 135 7.65 -18.14 16.40
C LYS A 135 8.59 -16.94 16.58
N VAL A 136 9.73 -16.94 15.90
CA VAL A 136 10.74 -15.86 16.00
C VAL A 136 10.83 -15.11 14.69
N ARG A 137 10.42 -13.83 14.71
CA ARG A 137 10.27 -13.00 13.49
C ARG A 137 10.77 -11.58 13.73
N LEU A 138 11.37 -10.99 12.70
CA LEU A 138 11.83 -9.60 12.77
C LEU A 138 10.62 -8.65 12.71
N ALA A 139 10.47 -7.81 13.73
CA ALA A 139 9.43 -6.79 13.83
C ALA A 139 9.95 -5.37 13.57
N LEU A 140 11.27 -5.14 13.70
CA LEU A 140 11.86 -3.80 13.72
C LEU A 140 11.15 -2.92 14.76
N PHE A 141 10.69 -1.71 14.41
CA PHE A 141 9.94 -0.84 15.31
C PHE A 141 8.42 -0.87 15.06
N TYR A 142 7.93 -1.87 14.33
CA TYR A 142 6.50 -2.04 14.06
C TYR A 142 5.83 -2.89 15.14
N ALA A 143 4.52 -2.72 15.31
CA ALA A 143 3.78 -3.44 16.33
C ALA A 143 3.69 -4.94 16.00
N GLU A 144 3.52 -5.27 14.72
CA GLU A 144 3.54 -6.64 14.23
C GLU A 144 4.66 -6.89 13.19
N PRO A 145 5.27 -8.09 13.17
CA PRO A 145 6.19 -8.48 12.10
C PRO A 145 5.56 -8.43 10.69
N SER A 146 4.25 -8.61 10.58
CA SER A 146 3.49 -8.49 9.34
C SER A 146 3.57 -7.07 8.74
N GLU A 147 3.61 -6.04 9.57
CA GLU A 147 3.72 -4.63 9.18
C GLU A 147 5.13 -4.29 8.72
N ALA A 148 6.18 -4.91 9.28
CA ALA A 148 7.55 -4.74 8.79
C ALA A 148 7.67 -5.18 7.32
N SER A 149 7.06 -6.33 6.98
CA SER A 149 6.98 -6.83 5.59
C SER A 149 6.21 -5.87 4.68
N PHE A 150 5.11 -5.29 5.17
CA PHE A 150 4.33 -4.30 4.42
C PHE A 150 5.14 -3.05 4.08
N HIS A 151 5.76 -2.43 5.08
CA HIS A 151 6.52 -1.20 4.88
C HIS A 151 7.77 -1.41 4.03
N ALA A 152 8.47 -2.54 4.20
CA ALA A 152 9.57 -2.91 3.31
C ALA A 152 9.07 -3.20 1.88
N GLY A 153 7.91 -3.84 1.73
CA GLY A 153 7.26 -4.11 0.44
C GLY A 153 6.96 -2.83 -0.36
N ILE A 154 6.46 -1.78 0.29
CA ILE A 154 6.26 -0.45 -0.32
C ILE A 154 7.58 0.05 -0.92
N LEU A 155 8.66 0.02 -0.15
CA LEU A 155 9.98 0.49 -0.60
C LEU A 155 10.48 -0.33 -1.79
N ILE A 156 10.26 -1.65 -1.80
CA ILE A 156 10.62 -2.53 -2.92
C ILE A 156 9.84 -2.14 -4.19
N VAL A 157 8.52 -1.94 -4.11
CA VAL A 157 7.70 -1.51 -5.26
C VAL A 157 8.25 -0.20 -5.86
N ILE A 158 8.59 0.76 -4.99
CA ILE A 158 9.16 2.04 -5.42
C ILE A 158 10.55 1.85 -6.05
N LEU A 159 11.44 1.07 -5.43
CA LEU A 159 12.80 0.80 -5.94
C LEU A 159 12.79 0.07 -7.28
N VAL A 160 11.91 -0.93 -7.47
CA VAL A 160 11.72 -1.61 -8.76
C VAL A 160 11.29 -0.62 -9.82
N SER A 161 10.40 0.32 -9.49
CA SER A 161 9.99 1.36 -10.44
C SER A 161 11.15 2.27 -10.84
N PHE A 162 12.11 2.54 -9.95
CA PHE A 162 13.31 3.28 -10.29
C PHE A 162 14.25 2.48 -11.19
N ILE A 163 14.42 1.19 -10.94
CA ILE A 163 15.23 0.29 -11.80
C ILE A 163 14.67 0.24 -13.22
N MET A 164 13.34 0.12 -13.35
CA MET A 164 12.68 0.05 -14.65
C MET A 164 12.76 1.38 -15.44
N ARG A 165 13.06 2.50 -14.78
CA ARG A 165 13.16 3.84 -15.40
C ARG A 165 14.60 4.27 -15.68
N GLU A 166 15.54 3.91 -14.83
CA GLU A 166 16.93 4.36 -14.92
C GLU A 166 17.73 3.52 -15.92
N THR A 167 18.48 4.20 -16.79
CA THR A 167 19.34 3.56 -17.80
C THR A 167 20.77 3.34 -17.29
N GLY A 168 21.20 4.09 -16.27
CA GLY A 168 22.57 4.05 -15.76
C GLY A 168 22.83 2.85 -14.84
N LEU A 169 23.82 2.03 -15.19
CA LEU A 169 24.20 0.82 -14.42
C LEU A 169 24.52 1.12 -12.95
N ARG A 170 25.30 2.17 -12.67
CA ARG A 170 25.67 2.54 -11.28
C ARG A 170 24.45 2.85 -10.42
N LYS A 171 23.46 3.58 -10.95
CA LYS A 171 22.23 3.90 -10.23
C LYS A 171 21.37 2.65 -10.02
N ASN A 172 21.29 1.79 -11.03
CA ASN A 172 20.59 0.51 -10.92
C ASN A 172 21.23 -0.42 -9.89
N MET A 173 22.57 -0.45 -9.78
CA MET A 173 23.25 -1.19 -8.72
C MET A 173 22.90 -0.66 -7.32
N ILE A 174 22.83 0.66 -7.13
CA ILE A 174 22.40 1.25 -5.85
C ILE A 174 20.95 0.87 -5.54
N ASN A 175 20.05 0.94 -6.53
CA ASN A 175 18.66 0.52 -6.36
C ASN A 175 18.56 -0.98 -5.99
N LEU A 176 19.33 -1.84 -6.66
CA LEU A 176 19.39 -3.27 -6.39
C LEU A 176 19.90 -3.57 -4.99
N PHE A 177 20.96 -2.87 -4.54
CA PHE A 177 21.48 -3.01 -3.19
C PHE A 177 20.42 -2.72 -2.12
N PHE A 178 19.71 -1.58 -2.23
CA PHE A 178 18.63 -1.25 -1.29
C PHE A 178 17.40 -2.15 -1.45
N LEU A 179 17.13 -2.65 -2.65
CA LEU A 179 16.08 -3.63 -2.88
C LEU A 179 16.39 -4.93 -2.14
N SER A 180 17.63 -5.44 -2.24
CA SER A 180 18.06 -6.64 -1.52
C SER A 180 18.00 -6.45 0.00
N ALA A 181 18.36 -5.27 0.52
CA ALA A 181 18.25 -4.97 1.94
C ALA A 181 16.79 -5.05 2.43
N ASN A 182 15.85 -4.40 1.72
CA ASN A 182 14.43 -4.46 2.08
C ASN A 182 13.83 -5.86 1.85
N ALA A 183 14.28 -6.59 0.83
CA ALA A 183 13.87 -7.98 0.62
C ALA A 183 14.32 -8.86 1.80
N GLY A 184 15.50 -8.61 2.37
CA GLY A 184 15.95 -9.23 3.62
C GLY A 184 14.98 -8.98 4.77
N VAL A 185 14.51 -7.74 4.97
CA VAL A 185 13.49 -7.41 5.98
C VAL A 185 12.19 -8.19 5.73
N VAL A 186 11.69 -8.22 4.49
CA VAL A 186 10.48 -8.97 4.12
C VAL A 186 10.64 -10.45 4.46
N ILE A 187 11.75 -11.08 4.08
CA ILE A 187 12.00 -12.52 4.33
C ILE A 187 12.08 -12.81 5.83
N VAL A 188 12.87 -12.06 6.60
CA VAL A 188 13.10 -12.34 8.02
C VAL A 188 11.89 -11.98 8.89
N SER A 189 11.08 -11.00 8.48
CA SER A 189 9.81 -10.68 9.13
C SER A 189 8.71 -11.71 8.85
N ALA A 190 8.85 -12.54 7.81
CA ALA A 190 7.93 -13.61 7.43
C ALA A 190 6.46 -13.17 7.31
N GLY A 191 6.22 -11.91 6.92
CA GLY A 191 4.87 -11.38 6.73
C GLY A 191 4.25 -11.82 5.41
N MET A 192 3.51 -12.93 5.41
CA MET A 192 2.87 -13.53 4.22
C MET A 192 1.98 -12.56 3.44
N GLY A 193 1.16 -11.76 4.12
CA GLY A 193 0.31 -10.75 3.46
C GLY A 193 1.14 -9.76 2.62
N GLY A 194 2.19 -9.18 3.21
CA GLY A 194 3.11 -8.29 2.51
C GLY A 194 3.85 -8.97 1.35
N MET A 195 4.28 -10.22 1.51
CA MET A 195 4.96 -10.99 0.46
C MET A 195 4.06 -11.29 -0.74
N LEU A 196 2.83 -11.77 -0.49
CA LEU A 196 1.87 -12.08 -1.54
C LEU A 196 1.42 -10.80 -2.27
N SER A 197 1.13 -9.73 -1.52
CA SER A 197 0.84 -8.41 -2.09
C SER A 197 1.98 -7.87 -2.94
N LEU A 198 3.22 -8.05 -2.49
CA LEU A 198 4.41 -7.66 -3.25
C LEU A 198 4.52 -8.47 -4.55
N GLY A 199 4.35 -9.79 -4.50
CA GLY A 199 4.37 -10.66 -5.68
C GLY A 199 3.33 -10.25 -6.74
N LEU A 200 2.09 -9.99 -6.30
CA LEU A 200 1.02 -9.48 -7.18
C LEU A 200 1.38 -8.12 -7.78
N ALA A 201 1.87 -7.18 -6.98
CA ALA A 201 2.28 -5.86 -7.43
C ALA A 201 3.40 -5.93 -8.48
N LEU A 202 4.45 -6.71 -8.22
CA LEU A 202 5.57 -6.89 -9.15
C LEU A 202 5.12 -7.54 -10.46
N THR A 203 4.19 -8.49 -10.41
CA THR A 203 3.60 -9.13 -11.60
C THR A 203 2.89 -8.09 -12.46
N VAL A 204 2.04 -7.25 -11.85
CA VAL A 204 1.32 -6.18 -12.56
C VAL A 204 2.29 -5.13 -13.13
N MET A 205 3.29 -4.72 -12.35
CA MET A 205 4.35 -3.82 -12.84
C MET A 205 5.04 -4.38 -14.08
N TYR A 206 5.38 -5.67 -14.05
CA TYR A 206 6.05 -6.35 -15.15
C TYR A 206 5.17 -6.44 -16.41
N ILE A 207 3.88 -6.77 -16.25
CA ILE A 207 2.91 -6.79 -17.36
C ILE A 207 2.82 -5.41 -18.03
N TYR A 208 2.70 -4.33 -17.25
CA TYR A 208 2.67 -2.98 -17.83
C TYR A 208 3.99 -2.58 -18.48
N TYR A 209 5.12 -2.99 -17.90
CA TYR A 209 6.45 -2.73 -18.47
C TYR A 209 6.66 -3.41 -19.83
N LEU A 210 6.16 -4.64 -19.99
CA LEU A 210 6.16 -5.35 -21.27
C LEU A 210 5.24 -4.68 -22.29
N GLY A 211 4.05 -4.25 -21.86
CA GLY A 211 3.04 -3.64 -22.72
C GLY A 211 3.40 -2.26 -23.30
N GLU A 212 4.39 -1.55 -22.76
CA GLU A 212 4.79 -0.24 -23.29
C GLU A 212 5.61 -0.33 -24.58
N ARG A 213 6.54 -1.29 -24.70
CA ARG A 213 7.28 -1.66 -25.93
C ARG A 213 7.88 -3.06 -25.75
N ILE A 214 7.36 -4.05 -26.47
CA ILE A 214 7.93 -5.39 -26.54
C ILE A 214 9.13 -5.35 -27.48
N SER A 215 10.33 -5.44 -26.92
CA SER A 215 11.54 -5.72 -27.70
C SER A 215 11.89 -7.21 -27.56
N VAL A 216 12.51 -7.79 -28.59
CA VAL A 216 12.97 -9.19 -28.56
C VAL A 216 13.81 -9.50 -27.31
N PRO A 217 14.74 -8.63 -26.86
CA PRO A 217 15.48 -8.86 -25.61
C PRO A 217 14.59 -8.91 -24.36
N LYS A 218 13.55 -8.06 -24.28
CA LYS A 218 12.61 -8.08 -23.16
C LYS A 218 11.76 -9.36 -23.15
N LEU A 219 11.36 -9.83 -24.33
CA LEU A 219 10.61 -11.09 -24.46
C LEU A 219 11.46 -12.29 -24.05
N LEU A 220 12.72 -12.36 -24.50
CA LEU A 220 13.65 -13.41 -24.10
C LEU A 220 13.94 -13.37 -22.60
N ALA A 221 14.14 -12.18 -22.03
CA ALA A 221 14.30 -12.01 -20.59
C ALA A 221 13.04 -12.46 -19.83
N ALA A 222 11.84 -12.21 -20.36
CA ALA A 222 10.59 -12.69 -19.79
C ALA A 222 10.48 -14.22 -19.80
N MET A 223 10.81 -14.86 -20.93
CA MET A 223 10.82 -16.31 -21.03
C MET A 223 11.82 -16.92 -20.04
N LEU A 224 13.03 -16.36 -19.94
CA LEU A 224 14.04 -16.80 -18.99
C LEU A 224 13.56 -16.64 -17.54
N LEU A 225 12.99 -15.48 -17.19
CA LEU A 225 12.41 -15.22 -15.86
C LEU A 225 11.28 -16.20 -15.53
N SER A 226 10.42 -16.52 -16.49
CA SER A 226 9.36 -17.51 -16.31
C SER A 226 9.94 -18.91 -16.06
N ILE A 227 10.95 -19.32 -16.81
CA ILE A 227 11.63 -20.61 -16.61
C ILE A 227 12.27 -20.67 -15.22
N VAL A 228 13.03 -19.63 -14.85
CA VAL A 228 13.65 -19.52 -13.51
C VAL A 228 12.57 -19.52 -12.43
N GLY A 229 11.46 -18.81 -12.65
CA GLY A 229 10.31 -18.78 -11.74
C GLY A 229 9.69 -20.16 -11.54
N VAL A 230 9.51 -20.95 -12.60
CA VAL A 230 9.03 -22.34 -12.52
C VAL A 230 9.99 -23.22 -11.73
N PHE A 231 11.31 -23.13 -11.98
CA PHE A 231 12.30 -23.87 -11.20
C PHE A 231 12.31 -23.45 -9.73
N ALA A 232 12.19 -22.16 -9.44
CA ALA A 232 12.11 -21.63 -8.09
C ALA A 232 10.86 -22.12 -7.36
N LEU A 233 9.71 -22.15 -8.04
CA LEU A 233 8.44 -22.70 -7.51
C LEU A 233 8.57 -24.20 -7.21
N PHE A 234 9.18 -24.97 -8.12
CA PHE A 234 9.43 -26.39 -7.89
C PHE A 234 10.34 -26.62 -6.68
N ARG A 235 11.43 -25.85 -6.56
CA ARG A 235 12.32 -25.89 -5.40
C ARG A 235 11.62 -25.46 -4.11
N PHE A 236 10.77 -24.44 -4.18
CA PHE A 236 9.98 -23.97 -3.05
C PHE A 236 9.05 -25.08 -2.55
N ALA A 237 8.30 -25.72 -3.45
CA ALA A 237 7.43 -26.84 -3.13
C ALA A 237 8.19 -28.05 -2.58
N ALA A 238 9.33 -28.41 -3.19
CA ALA A 238 10.16 -29.53 -2.74
C ALA A 238 10.85 -29.29 -1.39
N SER A 239 10.97 -28.04 -0.93
CA SER A 239 11.75 -27.71 0.27
C SER A 239 11.02 -27.97 1.59
N ASN A 240 9.70 -28.14 1.59
CA ASN A 240 8.87 -28.25 2.81
C ASN A 240 9.19 -27.19 3.87
N ASN A 241 9.64 -26.00 3.45
CA ASN A 241 9.98 -24.93 4.37
C ASN A 241 8.72 -24.34 5.03
N SER A 242 8.90 -23.55 6.10
CA SER A 242 7.79 -22.93 6.85
C SER A 242 6.85 -22.08 5.98
N PHE A 243 7.40 -21.41 4.95
CA PHE A 243 6.61 -20.64 3.99
C PHE A 243 5.75 -21.51 3.08
N TYR A 244 6.28 -22.63 2.60
CA TYR A 244 5.55 -23.56 1.75
C TYR A 244 4.45 -24.26 2.54
N MET A 245 4.75 -24.76 3.74
CA MET A 245 3.77 -25.37 4.64
C MET A 245 2.59 -24.42 4.87
N ARG A 246 2.89 -23.16 5.22
CA ARG A 246 1.87 -22.13 5.40
C ARG A 246 1.12 -21.78 4.11
N PHE A 247 1.82 -21.70 2.98
CA PHE A 247 1.17 -21.44 1.69
C PHE A 247 0.20 -22.57 1.31
N ASN A 248 0.60 -23.83 1.53
CA ASN A 248 -0.25 -24.98 1.31
C ASN A 248 -1.50 -24.94 2.20
N ASP A 249 -1.35 -24.55 3.47
CA ASP A 249 -2.51 -24.36 4.37
C ASP A 249 -3.44 -23.24 3.91
N ILE A 250 -2.89 -22.15 3.38
CA ILE A 250 -3.68 -21.05 2.80
C ILE A 250 -4.50 -21.56 1.61
N VAL A 251 -3.88 -22.33 0.70
CA VAL A 251 -4.54 -22.88 -0.49
C VAL A 251 -5.60 -23.92 -0.11
N ASN A 252 -5.33 -24.76 0.88
CA ASN A 252 -6.25 -25.79 1.36
C ASN A 252 -7.32 -25.24 2.33
N GLY A 253 -7.26 -23.95 2.68
CA GLY A 253 -8.21 -23.31 3.59
C GLY A 253 -8.07 -23.70 5.06
N THR A 254 -6.94 -24.31 5.43
CA THR A 254 -6.62 -24.74 6.81
C THR A 254 -5.84 -23.67 7.59
N ASP A 255 -5.30 -22.64 6.94
CA ASP A 255 -4.67 -21.50 7.63
C ASP A 255 -5.74 -20.68 8.36
N GLY A 256 -5.74 -20.78 9.69
CA GLY A 256 -6.75 -20.12 10.54
C GLY A 256 -6.77 -18.59 10.39
N SER A 257 -5.62 -17.96 10.13
CA SER A 257 -5.54 -16.50 9.95
C SER A 257 -6.21 -16.06 8.65
N VAL A 258 -5.91 -16.70 7.52
CA VAL A 258 -6.53 -16.38 6.23
C VAL A 258 -8.00 -16.76 6.22
N PHE A 259 -8.35 -17.94 6.74
CA PHE A 259 -9.74 -18.36 6.85
C PHE A 259 -10.58 -17.34 7.64
N TYR A 260 -10.06 -16.82 8.75
CA TYR A 260 -10.72 -15.77 9.52
C TYR A 260 -10.86 -14.45 8.74
N ARG A 261 -9.77 -14.01 8.09
CA ARG A 261 -9.70 -12.74 7.34
C ARG A 261 -10.62 -12.68 6.13
N PHE A 262 -10.91 -13.81 5.50
CA PHE A 262 -11.79 -13.86 4.32
C PHE A 262 -13.18 -14.40 4.67
N ASN A 263 -13.28 -15.62 5.19
CA ASN A 263 -14.55 -16.33 5.29
C ASN A 263 -15.38 -15.84 6.47
N VAL A 264 -14.76 -15.80 7.66
CA VAL A 264 -15.43 -15.32 8.88
C VAL A 264 -15.76 -13.84 8.75
N SER A 265 -14.81 -13.05 8.27
CA SER A 265 -14.99 -11.62 8.01
C SER A 265 -16.12 -11.33 7.01
N ALA A 266 -16.22 -12.07 5.90
CA ALA A 266 -17.29 -11.90 4.92
C ALA A 266 -18.66 -12.29 5.49
N ARG A 267 -18.73 -13.39 6.26
CA ARG A 267 -19.95 -13.85 6.92
C ARG A 267 -20.46 -12.83 7.92
N ILE A 268 -19.59 -12.33 8.80
CA ILE A 268 -19.94 -11.33 9.82
C ILE A 268 -20.37 -10.03 9.15
N MET A 269 -19.63 -9.54 8.15
CA MET A 269 -20.01 -8.36 7.38
C MET A 269 -21.40 -8.54 6.76
N GLY A 270 -21.67 -9.68 6.13
CA GLY A 270 -22.97 -9.98 5.54
C GLY A 270 -24.10 -9.97 6.58
N GLN A 271 -23.89 -10.60 7.73
CA GLN A 271 -24.88 -10.63 8.80
C GLN A 271 -25.16 -9.23 9.37
N ILE A 272 -24.09 -8.45 9.63
CA ILE A 272 -24.22 -7.06 10.08
C ILE A 272 -25.03 -6.23 9.10
N LEU A 273 -24.79 -6.36 7.80
CA LEU A 273 -25.53 -5.62 6.79
C LEU A 273 -27.01 -5.99 6.79
N VAL A 274 -27.35 -7.28 6.95
CA VAL A 274 -28.75 -7.71 7.03
C VAL A 274 -29.42 -7.16 8.30
N ASP A 275 -28.78 -7.31 9.46
CA ASP A 275 -29.35 -6.90 10.75
C ASP A 275 -29.50 -5.38 10.86
N SER A 276 -28.61 -4.62 10.20
CA SER A 276 -28.61 -3.14 10.21
C SER A 276 -29.34 -2.51 9.03
N ASN A 277 -30.16 -3.25 8.27
CA ASN A 277 -30.83 -2.76 7.06
C ASN A 277 -29.86 -2.06 6.08
N PHE A 278 -28.65 -2.61 5.93
CA PHE A 278 -27.56 -2.13 5.09
C PHE A 278 -26.97 -0.75 5.46
N ILE A 279 -27.24 -0.25 6.67
CA ILE A 279 -26.69 1.03 7.17
C ILE A 279 -25.34 0.85 7.87
N GLY A 280 -25.08 -0.37 8.36
CA GLY A 280 -23.90 -0.71 9.13
C GLY A 280 -24.04 -0.40 10.62
N THR A 281 -23.05 -0.82 11.40
CA THR A 281 -23.02 -0.65 12.86
C THR A 281 -22.75 0.78 13.33
N GLY A 282 -22.38 1.68 12.42
CA GLY A 282 -21.91 3.02 12.76
C GLY A 282 -20.38 3.11 12.67
N TRP A 283 -19.88 4.22 12.15
CA TRP A 283 -18.43 4.46 12.09
C TRP A 283 -17.77 4.30 13.47
N GLY A 284 -16.71 3.50 13.55
CA GLY A 284 -15.95 3.22 14.77
C GLY A 284 -16.64 2.28 15.78
N ASN A 285 -17.83 1.76 15.47
CA ASN A 285 -18.68 1.03 16.42
C ASN A 285 -18.61 -0.49 16.30
N LEU A 286 -17.92 -1.04 15.31
CA LEU A 286 -17.83 -2.49 15.10
C LEU A 286 -17.15 -3.22 16.28
N ASN A 287 -16.27 -2.52 17.00
CA ASN A 287 -15.49 -3.08 18.11
C ASN A 287 -16.05 -2.73 19.50
N THR A 288 -17.33 -2.36 19.58
CA THR A 288 -18.03 -2.18 20.88
C THR A 288 -18.40 -3.53 21.46
N ASP A 289 -18.54 -3.60 22.79
CA ASP A 289 -18.88 -4.87 23.46
C ASP A 289 -20.27 -5.35 23.05
N ALA A 290 -21.19 -4.43 22.79
CA ALA A 290 -22.52 -4.75 22.25
C ALA A 290 -22.42 -5.52 20.92
N VAL A 291 -21.70 -4.98 19.95
CA VAL A 291 -21.53 -5.63 18.63
C VAL A 291 -20.74 -6.93 18.75
N LYS A 292 -19.67 -6.95 19.56
CA LYS A 292 -18.89 -8.18 19.80
C LYS A 292 -19.73 -9.29 20.38
N ASN A 293 -20.54 -9.01 21.40
CA ASN A 293 -21.38 -10.00 22.05
C ASN A 293 -22.47 -10.53 21.10
N THR A 294 -23.05 -9.66 20.26
CA THR A 294 -24.06 -10.08 19.27
C THR A 294 -23.48 -11.02 18.20
N TYR A 295 -22.26 -10.77 17.72
CA TYR A 295 -21.66 -11.55 16.62
C TYR A 295 -20.62 -12.59 17.06
N TYR A 296 -20.43 -12.78 18.37
CA TYR A 296 -19.50 -13.78 18.92
C TYR A 296 -19.83 -15.20 18.44
N SER A 297 -21.12 -15.56 18.43
CA SER A 297 -21.61 -16.86 17.94
C SER A 297 -21.34 -17.09 16.45
N HIS A 298 -21.12 -16.03 15.68
CA HIS A 298 -20.76 -16.07 14.26
C HIS A 298 -19.24 -16.10 14.02
N GLY A 299 -18.46 -16.13 15.10
CA GLY A 299 -17.00 -16.25 15.06
C GLY A 299 -16.25 -14.94 15.18
N LEU A 300 -16.90 -13.83 15.56
CA LEU A 300 -16.20 -12.56 15.84
C LEU A 300 -15.44 -12.68 17.16
N VAL A 301 -14.11 -12.74 17.11
CA VAL A 301 -13.28 -12.88 18.33
C VAL A 301 -12.81 -11.52 18.84
N GLU A 302 -12.22 -10.69 17.97
CA GLU A 302 -11.76 -9.35 18.37
C GLU A 302 -12.17 -8.27 17.37
N ILE A 303 -11.77 -8.40 16.11
CA ILE A 303 -12.00 -7.41 15.06
C ILE A 303 -12.17 -8.11 13.70
N ILE A 304 -12.83 -7.45 12.75
CA ILE A 304 -12.75 -7.85 11.33
C ILE A 304 -11.36 -7.44 10.81
N ALA A 305 -10.54 -8.41 10.41
CA ALA A 305 -9.15 -8.15 10.05
C ALA A 305 -8.96 -7.62 8.61
N ASN A 306 -9.99 -7.75 7.76
CA ASN A 306 -10.00 -7.22 6.40
C ASN A 306 -10.50 -5.77 6.39
N SER A 307 -9.67 -4.83 5.93
CA SER A 307 -9.96 -3.40 5.97
C SER A 307 -11.22 -3.01 5.21
N PHE A 308 -11.51 -3.64 4.07
CA PHE A 308 -12.67 -3.30 3.25
C PHE A 308 -13.95 -3.87 3.85
N MET A 309 -13.91 -5.12 4.32
CA MET A 309 -15.06 -5.72 4.99
C MET A 309 -15.37 -4.99 6.31
N TYR A 310 -14.34 -4.57 7.04
CA TYR A 310 -14.48 -3.78 8.27
C TYR A 310 -15.19 -2.45 7.99
N VAL A 311 -14.70 -1.66 7.03
CA VAL A 311 -15.29 -0.35 6.72
C VAL A 311 -16.71 -0.48 6.14
N ILE A 312 -17.00 -1.55 5.40
CA ILE A 312 -18.34 -1.86 4.90
C ILE A 312 -19.28 -2.29 6.03
N ALA A 313 -18.82 -3.09 6.99
CA ALA A 313 -19.61 -3.48 8.16
C ALA A 313 -19.95 -2.26 9.05
N GLU A 314 -19.06 -1.27 9.15
CA GLU A 314 -19.32 -0.02 9.89
C GLU A 314 -20.21 0.95 9.13
N GLY A 315 -19.93 1.18 7.84
CA GLY A 315 -20.55 2.25 7.06
C GLY A 315 -21.57 1.79 6.02
N GLY A 316 -21.92 0.51 5.98
CA GLY A 316 -22.98 -0.03 5.15
C GLY A 316 -22.86 0.29 3.66
N ILE A 317 -24.00 0.57 3.03
CA ILE A 317 -24.07 0.99 1.63
C ILE A 317 -23.33 2.31 1.37
N GLY A 318 -23.26 3.21 2.36
CA GLY A 318 -22.51 4.46 2.26
C GLY A 318 -21.01 4.20 2.07
N ALA A 319 -20.45 3.26 2.82
CA ALA A 319 -19.06 2.83 2.67
C ALA A 319 -18.78 2.18 1.31
N ILE A 320 -19.69 1.32 0.82
CA ILE A 320 -19.55 0.67 -0.49
C ILE A 320 -19.46 1.74 -1.60
N LEU A 321 -20.38 2.71 -1.60
CA LEU A 321 -20.38 3.80 -2.57
C LEU A 321 -19.12 4.67 -2.46
N LEU A 322 -18.72 5.03 -1.24
CA LEU A 322 -17.52 5.81 -0.99
C LEU A 322 -16.27 5.10 -1.51
N LEU A 323 -16.09 3.82 -1.19
CA LEU A 323 -14.99 3.00 -1.67
C LEU A 323 -14.99 2.90 -3.20
N PHE A 324 -16.14 2.64 -3.81
CA PHE A 324 -16.25 2.53 -5.26
C PHE A 324 -15.82 3.83 -5.95
N VAL A 325 -16.38 4.98 -5.54
CA VAL A 325 -16.02 6.30 -6.09
C VAL A 325 -14.55 6.60 -5.87
N PHE A 326 -14.02 6.33 -4.68
CA PHE A 326 -12.63 6.57 -4.34
C PHE A 326 -11.66 5.76 -5.19
N LEU A 327 -11.92 4.45 -5.35
CA LEU A 327 -11.09 3.55 -6.14
C LEU A 327 -11.15 3.89 -7.63
N VAL A 328 -12.33 4.18 -8.17
CA VAL A 328 -12.49 4.64 -9.56
C VAL A 328 -11.74 5.94 -9.80
N MET A 329 -11.82 6.91 -8.88
CA MET A 329 -11.07 8.17 -8.95
C MET A 329 -9.55 7.91 -9.01
N LEU A 330 -9.03 7.01 -8.18
CA LEU A 330 -7.59 6.68 -8.19
C LEU A 330 -7.18 6.07 -9.54
N VAL A 331 -7.94 5.12 -10.07
CA VAL A 331 -7.66 4.44 -11.35
C VAL A 331 -7.71 5.42 -12.52
N MET A 332 -8.75 6.25 -12.60
CA MET A 332 -8.94 7.23 -13.69
C MET A 332 -7.83 8.29 -13.74
N ARG A 333 -7.12 8.51 -12.63
CA ARG A 333 -6.07 9.54 -12.52
C ARG A 333 -4.69 9.06 -12.98
N VAL A 334 -4.52 7.77 -13.26
CA VAL A 334 -3.25 7.18 -13.69
C VAL A 334 -2.97 7.48 -15.17
N ARG A 335 -1.88 8.20 -15.45
CA ARG A 335 -1.45 8.47 -16.83
C ARG A 335 -0.65 7.30 -17.40
N ARG A 336 -0.62 7.17 -18.74
CA ARG A 336 0.04 6.05 -19.45
C ARG A 336 1.48 5.79 -18.99
N HIS A 337 2.33 6.82 -18.94
CA HIS A 337 3.74 6.72 -18.54
C HIS A 337 3.97 6.50 -17.03
N GLU A 338 2.91 6.51 -16.22
CA GLU A 338 2.97 6.31 -14.77
C GLU A 338 2.41 4.93 -14.38
N ARG A 339 1.84 4.18 -15.34
CA ARG A 339 1.09 2.94 -15.10
C ARG A 339 1.89 1.91 -14.32
N VAL A 340 3.15 1.68 -14.69
CA VAL A 340 4.03 0.73 -13.99
C VAL A 340 4.10 1.06 -12.50
N PHE A 341 4.43 2.31 -12.15
CA PHE A 341 4.54 2.73 -10.75
C PHE A 341 3.19 2.74 -10.02
N LYS A 342 2.19 3.42 -10.60
CA LYS A 342 0.92 3.70 -9.91
C LYS A 342 0.03 2.47 -9.79
N TYR A 343 -0.06 1.63 -10.82
CA TYR A 343 -0.81 0.38 -10.70
C TYR A 343 -0.09 -0.66 -9.84
N GLY A 344 1.25 -0.72 -9.91
CA GLY A 344 2.02 -1.54 -8.97
C GLY A 344 1.72 -1.18 -7.52
N LEU A 345 1.77 0.12 -7.19
CA LEU A 345 1.48 0.61 -5.84
C LEU A 345 0.00 0.44 -5.46
N LEU A 346 -0.93 0.65 -6.38
CA LEU A 346 -2.36 0.44 -6.16
C LEU A 346 -2.67 -1.03 -5.85
N ILE A 347 -2.16 -1.96 -6.65
CA ILE A 347 -2.39 -3.40 -6.42
C ILE A 347 -1.74 -3.85 -5.11
N PHE A 348 -0.54 -3.34 -4.79
CA PHE A 348 0.11 -3.61 -3.52
C PHE A 348 -0.79 -3.21 -2.34
N ILE A 349 -1.26 -1.95 -2.31
CA ILE A 349 -2.02 -1.45 -1.17
C ILE A 349 -3.40 -2.11 -1.05
N LEU A 350 -4.11 -2.31 -2.16
CA LEU A 350 -5.44 -2.93 -2.14
C LEU A 350 -5.37 -4.40 -1.70
N SER A 351 -4.40 -5.17 -2.23
CA SER A 351 -4.24 -6.57 -1.81
C SER A 351 -3.81 -6.68 -0.35
N TYR A 352 -2.96 -5.77 0.14
CA TYR A 352 -2.54 -5.79 1.54
C TYR A 352 -3.69 -5.44 2.48
N GLN A 353 -4.53 -4.47 2.14
CA GLN A 353 -5.70 -4.10 2.94
C GLN A 353 -6.74 -5.21 3.07
N ILE A 354 -6.79 -6.12 2.09
CA ILE A 354 -7.56 -7.37 2.20
C ILE A 354 -6.88 -8.32 3.19
N ALA A 355 -5.55 -8.48 3.08
CA ALA A 355 -4.77 -9.43 3.87
C ALA A 355 -4.56 -9.01 5.33
N GLY A 356 -4.59 -7.73 5.67
CA GLY A 356 -4.41 -7.27 7.05
C GLY A 356 -4.04 -5.80 7.11
N GLY A 357 -5.02 -4.96 7.45
CA GLY A 357 -4.83 -3.53 7.62
C GLY A 357 -6.14 -2.90 8.05
N TYR A 358 -6.11 -1.61 8.33
CA TYR A 358 -7.29 -0.84 8.70
C TYR A 358 -7.42 0.40 7.81
N PHE A 359 -8.66 0.79 7.53
CA PHE A 359 -8.96 1.82 6.55
C PHE A 359 -8.44 3.19 7.00
N THR A 360 -8.36 3.40 8.32
CA THR A 360 -7.83 4.62 8.92
C THR A 360 -6.32 4.60 9.12
N ASN A 361 -5.56 3.69 8.50
CA ASN A 361 -4.09 3.70 8.57
C ASN A 361 -3.49 4.85 7.72
N PRO A 362 -2.72 5.79 8.32
CA PRO A 362 -2.14 6.93 7.60
C PRO A 362 -1.27 6.57 6.40
N VAL A 363 -0.54 5.46 6.46
CA VAL A 363 0.34 5.01 5.39
C VAL A 363 -0.46 4.70 4.14
N ASN A 364 -1.64 4.06 4.28
CA ASN A 364 -2.53 3.79 3.15
C ASN A 364 -2.91 5.07 2.42
N TRP A 365 -3.24 6.13 3.16
CA TRP A 365 -3.65 7.42 2.59
C TRP A 365 -2.50 8.20 1.97
N ILE A 366 -1.29 8.10 2.53
CA ILE A 366 -0.07 8.59 1.89
C ILE A 366 0.15 7.89 0.54
N LEU A 367 0.01 6.57 0.47
CA LEU A 367 0.16 5.82 -0.78
C LEU A 367 -0.91 6.17 -1.81
N TYR A 368 -2.18 6.30 -1.41
CA TYR A 368 -3.23 6.81 -2.28
C TYR A 368 -2.90 8.21 -2.80
N GLY A 369 -2.28 9.05 -1.96
CA GLY A 369 -1.79 10.37 -2.34
C GLY A 369 -0.69 10.29 -3.40
N LEU A 370 0.27 9.37 -3.26
CA LEU A 370 1.33 9.13 -4.26
C LEU A 370 0.74 8.64 -5.58
N ILE A 371 -0.27 7.76 -5.55
CA ILE A 371 -0.98 7.29 -6.74
C ILE A 371 -1.70 8.47 -7.43
N ALA A 372 -2.33 9.36 -6.66
CA ALA A 372 -3.06 10.51 -7.18
C ALA A 372 -2.15 11.71 -7.58
N ASN A 373 -0.87 11.71 -7.19
CA ASN A 373 0.06 12.81 -7.42
C ASN A 373 0.41 12.96 -8.91
N HIS A 374 0.39 14.20 -9.43
CA HIS A 374 0.66 14.48 -10.85
C HIS A 374 2.07 14.94 -11.19
N THR A 375 2.83 15.37 -10.19
CA THR A 375 4.10 16.07 -10.37
C THR A 375 5.30 15.16 -10.15
N LEU A 376 5.16 14.11 -9.33
CA LEU A 376 6.26 13.26 -8.89
C LEU A 376 7.02 12.60 -10.05
N LEU A 377 6.30 12.24 -11.11
CA LEU A 377 6.83 11.54 -12.28
C LEU A 377 6.72 12.35 -13.58
N SER A 378 6.32 13.63 -13.51
CA SER A 378 6.10 14.47 -14.70
C SER A 378 7.35 15.12 -15.28
N ASP A 379 8.40 15.30 -14.46
CA ASP A 379 9.61 16.03 -14.86
C ASP A 379 10.48 15.30 -15.91
N ASP A 380 10.24 14.01 -16.15
CA ASP A 380 10.91 13.22 -17.21
C ASP A 380 10.49 13.65 -18.64
N ARG A 381 9.49 14.53 -18.80
CA ARG A 381 9.14 15.08 -20.12
C ARG A 381 10.29 15.86 -20.78
N LYS A 382 11.15 16.51 -19.99
CA LYS A 382 12.26 17.30 -20.54
C LYS A 382 13.46 16.44 -20.97
N SER A 383 13.67 15.28 -20.33
CA SER A 383 14.78 14.37 -20.67
C SER A 383 14.45 13.47 -21.87
N MET A 384 13.19 13.03 -22.03
CA MET A 384 12.80 12.16 -23.15
C MET A 384 12.67 12.89 -24.50
N HIS A 385 12.38 14.19 -24.53
CA HIS A 385 12.37 14.95 -25.79
C HIS A 385 13.77 15.35 -26.29
N GLY A 386 14.82 15.28 -25.45
CA GLY A 386 16.20 15.47 -25.89
C GLY A 386 16.79 14.31 -26.70
N LEU A 387 16.09 13.18 -26.78
CA LEU A 387 16.49 11.96 -27.51
C LEU A 387 15.61 11.68 -28.74
N ALA A 388 14.67 12.58 -29.06
CA ALA A 388 14.05 12.58 -30.38
C ALA A 388 15.12 13.05 -31.39
N PHE A 389 15.78 12.08 -32.02
CA PHE A 389 16.59 12.31 -33.20
C PHE A 389 15.88 13.31 -34.12
N ASN A 390 16.56 14.40 -34.46
CA ASN A 390 16.27 15.20 -35.64
C ASN A 390 16.37 14.26 -36.85
N ILE A 391 15.27 13.58 -37.18
CA ILE A 391 15.12 12.94 -38.47
C ILE A 391 14.84 14.11 -39.43
N PRO A 392 15.75 14.44 -40.36
CA PRO A 392 15.45 15.44 -41.37
C PRO A 392 14.23 14.95 -42.13
N ARG A 393 13.19 15.78 -42.22
CA ARG A 393 12.04 15.52 -43.08
C ARG A 393 12.57 15.36 -44.50
N ILE A 394 12.63 14.12 -44.98
CA ILE A 394 12.87 13.84 -46.40
C ILE A 394 11.63 14.36 -47.12
N ASN A 395 11.82 15.42 -47.90
CA ASN A 395 10.80 16.02 -48.75
C ASN A 395 10.41 14.99 -49.82
N GLN A 396 9.21 14.42 -49.73
CA GLN A 396 8.73 13.36 -50.63
C GLN A 396 8.34 13.85 -52.04
N ASN A 397 8.81 15.01 -52.49
CA ASN A 397 8.39 15.62 -53.77
C ASN A 397 9.45 15.65 -54.88
N ASP A 398 10.64 15.07 -54.68
CA ASP A 398 11.73 15.17 -55.69
C ASP A 398 11.92 13.95 -56.61
N TYR A 399 11.05 12.92 -56.56
CA TYR A 399 11.24 11.68 -57.33
C TYR A 399 10.20 11.38 -58.42
N SER A 400 9.44 12.37 -58.92
CA SER A 400 8.44 12.10 -59.97
C SER A 400 8.55 12.92 -61.27
N LYS A 401 9.65 13.64 -61.51
CA LYS A 401 9.84 14.35 -62.79
C LYS A 401 11.30 14.34 -63.23
N ARG A 402 11.68 13.32 -64.02
CA ARG A 402 12.66 13.32 -65.13
C ARG A 402 12.78 11.89 -65.64
N GLU A 403 12.13 11.61 -66.77
CA GLU A 403 12.76 11.40 -68.08
C GLU A 403 12.86 9.90 -68.41
N ILE A 404 11.90 9.42 -69.21
CA ILE A 404 12.10 8.29 -70.12
C ILE A 404 11.93 8.88 -71.52
N VAL A 405 13.00 8.78 -72.31
CA VAL A 405 13.05 8.96 -73.76
C VAL A 405 12.29 7.83 -74.44
#